data_AF-A0A0D9WQB2-F1
#
_entry.id   AF-A0A0D9WQB2-F1
#
_cell.length_a   1.000
_cell.length_b   1.000
_cell.length_c   1.000
_cell.angle_alpha   90.00
_cell.angle_beta   90.00
_cell.angle_gamma   90.00
#
_symmetry.space_group_name_H-M   'P 1'
#
loop_
_entity.id
_entity.type
_entity.pdbx_description
1 polymer ?
#
loop_
_entity_poly.entity_id
_entity_poly.type
_entity_poly.pdbx_seq_one_letter_code
_entity_poly.pdbx_strand_id
1 'polypeptide(L)'
;MTASHLPYTRNGLKFFTKRGGLTSVEVEGICDRAARKYVARKMGLGLGGRGKLPMVIVNAGNGCGGFFTWDVLEKLGADTTGSLHLDPDGRFPNHMPNPEDATAMSLTRGAVLDHGADLGVVFDTDVDRSGVVDATGAAINGDRLIALMSAIVLDEHPGTTVVTDARASDGLTHFIQARGGHHCLYRVGYRNVIDKGVQLNADGVETHLMMETTGHGALQENYFLDDGAYMVVKIIIEMVRMRLAGLEGSVGTLIIDLEDPAESVLLRMDILGEAKYAKTRGSQAVETFKNYIQEGKLNGWLLDDCGDCSVSQGCLVDTNDRPIDVDAYMYRATFFDEFKGQLGWVHIRQSVHNPNIAINIQSSIPGGCKSMAKDLLDRYLLISGVNEYVDISQVQKFVK
;
A
#
# COMPACT_ATOMS: atom_id res chain seq x y z
N MET A 1 -5.51 -16.41 4.48
CA MET A 1 -6.13 -17.66 3.95
C MET A 1 -6.91 -17.22 2.73
N THR A 2 -6.41 -17.52 1.54
CA THR A 2 -6.77 -16.80 0.34
C THR A 2 -6.82 -17.72 -0.87
N ALA A 3 -7.83 -17.51 -1.73
CA ALA A 3 -7.87 -18.06 -3.08
C ALA A 3 -6.89 -17.33 -4.03
N SER A 4 -6.20 -16.29 -3.54
CA SER A 4 -5.49 -15.32 -4.34
C SER A 4 -6.42 -14.74 -5.42
N HIS A 5 -6.22 -15.09 -6.69
CA HIS A 5 -6.99 -14.60 -7.84
C HIS A 5 -7.89 -15.68 -8.45
N LEU A 6 -8.05 -16.82 -7.76
CA LEU A 6 -8.79 -17.96 -8.28
C LEU A 6 -10.31 -17.75 -8.16
N PRO A 7 -11.11 -18.45 -8.99
CA PRO A 7 -12.57 -18.34 -8.98
C PRO A 7 -13.17 -18.61 -7.60
N TYR A 8 -14.39 -18.11 -7.37
CA TYR A 8 -15.12 -18.21 -6.10
C TYR A 8 -15.30 -19.65 -5.54
N THR A 9 -15.05 -20.68 -6.36
CA THR A 9 -15.06 -22.10 -5.96
C THR A 9 -13.74 -22.60 -5.39
N ARG A 10 -12.70 -21.77 -5.31
CA ARG A 10 -11.38 -22.11 -4.78
C ARG A 10 -11.08 -21.30 -3.54
N ASN A 11 -10.26 -21.88 -2.66
CA ASN A 11 -9.65 -21.19 -1.54
C ASN A 11 -8.26 -21.80 -1.31
N GLY A 12 -7.43 -21.15 -0.50
CA GLY A 12 -6.05 -21.59 -0.26
C GLY A 12 -5.48 -20.99 1.02
N LEU A 13 -4.27 -21.38 1.35
CA LEU A 13 -3.52 -20.87 2.49
C LEU A 13 -2.12 -20.54 2.00
N LYS A 14 -1.64 -19.32 2.25
CA LYS A 14 -0.24 -18.97 2.09
C LYS A 14 0.39 -19.03 3.47
N PHE A 15 1.50 -19.74 3.59
CA PHE A 15 2.20 -19.92 4.85
C PHE A 15 3.58 -19.30 4.76
N PHE A 16 3.97 -18.57 5.80
CA PHE A 16 5.24 -17.88 5.87
C PHE A 16 5.96 -18.22 7.18
N THR A 17 7.28 -18.23 7.14
CA THR A 17 8.15 -18.25 8.33
C THR A 17 9.08 -17.04 8.29
N LYS A 18 9.88 -16.87 9.35
CA LYS A 18 10.96 -15.87 9.41
C LYS A 18 11.99 -15.99 8.27
N ARG A 19 11.94 -17.06 7.47
CA ARG A 19 12.83 -17.32 6.32
C ARG A 19 12.13 -17.18 4.97
N GLY A 20 10.86 -16.77 4.93
CA GLY A 20 10.08 -16.62 3.70
C GLY A 20 8.88 -17.56 3.59
N GLY A 21 8.27 -17.58 2.39
CA GLY A 21 7.12 -18.43 2.06
C GLY A 21 7.47 -19.92 2.08
N LEU A 22 6.55 -20.72 2.60
CA LEU A 22 6.72 -22.17 2.74
C LEU A 22 6.36 -22.90 1.45
N THR A 23 7.12 -23.96 1.15
CA THR A 23 6.82 -24.88 0.05
C THR A 23 5.72 -25.87 0.44
N SER A 24 5.11 -26.52 -0.55
CA SER A 24 4.01 -27.47 -0.35
C SER A 24 4.33 -28.65 0.59
N VAL A 25 5.57 -29.16 0.54
CA VAL A 25 6.02 -30.28 1.40
C VAL A 25 6.17 -29.85 2.87
N GLU A 26 6.59 -28.60 3.11
CA GLU A 26 6.75 -28.07 4.47
C GLU A 26 5.40 -27.81 5.14
N VAL A 27 4.40 -27.40 4.35
CA VAL A 27 3.01 -27.18 4.79
C VAL A 27 2.38 -28.49 5.28
N GLU A 28 2.58 -29.60 4.57
CA GLU A 28 2.04 -30.91 4.96
C GLU A 28 2.59 -31.36 6.33
N GLY A 29 3.89 -31.19 6.56
CA GLY A 29 4.50 -31.46 7.86
C GLY A 29 4.09 -30.48 8.99
N ILE A 30 3.60 -29.28 8.67
CA ILE A 30 3.07 -28.32 9.65
C ILE A 30 1.66 -28.72 10.09
N CYS A 31 0.81 -29.17 9.16
CA CYS A 31 -0.54 -29.65 9.46
C CYS A 31 -0.52 -30.78 10.50
N ASP A 32 0.40 -31.74 10.33
CA ASP A 32 0.61 -32.84 11.27
C ASP A 32 1.09 -32.39 12.67
N ARG A 33 1.75 -31.24 12.78
CA ARG A 33 2.24 -30.69 14.06
C ARG A 33 1.21 -29.78 14.71
N ALA A 34 0.45 -29.03 13.92
CA ALA A 34 -0.63 -28.14 14.37
C ALA A 34 -1.79 -28.93 14.98
N ALA A 35 -2.17 -30.06 14.37
CA ALA A 35 -3.19 -30.97 14.90
C ALA A 35 -2.87 -31.45 16.34
N ARG A 36 -1.58 -31.59 16.67
CA ARG A 36 -1.10 -31.99 18.01
C ARG A 36 -1.03 -30.85 19.02
N LYS A 37 -0.86 -29.58 18.59
CA LYS A 37 -0.73 -28.41 19.48
C LYS A 37 -2.05 -27.72 19.83
N TYR A 38 -3.06 -27.79 18.96
CA TYR A 38 -4.36 -27.12 19.17
C TYR A 38 -5.09 -27.61 20.43
N VAL A 39 -4.88 -28.86 20.84
CA VAL A 39 -5.43 -29.44 22.07
C VAL A 39 -4.88 -28.78 23.35
N ALA A 40 -3.74 -28.09 23.29
CA ALA A 40 -2.98 -27.70 24.49
C ALA A 40 -3.08 -26.22 24.90
N ARG A 41 -3.70 -25.31 24.12
CA ARG A 41 -3.52 -23.85 24.29
C ARG A 41 -4.78 -23.05 24.66
N LYS A 42 -5.75 -23.67 25.34
CA LYS A 42 -6.86 -22.94 25.98
C LYS A 42 -6.40 -22.54 27.39
N MET A 43 -6.17 -21.24 27.65
CA MET A 43 -5.97 -20.50 28.93
C MET A 43 -4.92 -19.40 28.67
N GLY A 44 -5.06 -18.09 28.87
CA GLY A 44 -6.07 -17.18 29.44
C GLY A 44 -5.32 -15.88 29.82
N LEU A 45 -5.97 -14.70 29.78
CA LEU A 45 -5.72 -13.52 30.64
C LEU A 45 -6.53 -12.30 30.13
N GLY A 46 -7.10 -11.54 31.06
CA GLY A 46 -7.81 -10.28 30.82
C GLY A 46 -7.27 -9.16 31.73
N LEU A 47 -7.55 -7.91 31.39
CA LEU A 47 -7.22 -6.73 32.18
C LEU A 47 -8.38 -5.73 32.16
N GLY A 48 -8.64 -5.13 33.34
CA GLY A 48 -9.66 -4.10 33.54
C GLY A 48 -9.06 -2.73 33.87
N GLY A 49 -9.76 -1.68 33.46
CA GLY A 49 -9.50 -0.29 33.81
C GLY A 49 -10.76 0.55 33.62
N ARG A 50 -11.08 1.40 34.61
CA ARG A 50 -12.27 2.27 34.65
C ARG A 50 -12.00 3.60 33.93
N GLY A 51 -12.37 3.67 32.67
CA GLY A 51 -12.57 4.87 31.84
C GLY A 51 -13.64 4.56 30.79
N LYS A 52 -14.20 5.54 30.07
CA LYS A 52 -15.06 5.22 28.90
C LYS A 52 -14.17 4.46 27.91
N LEU A 53 -14.48 3.18 27.70
CA LEU A 53 -13.71 2.30 26.85
C LEU A 53 -13.76 2.83 25.40
N PRO A 54 -12.66 2.72 24.64
CA PRO A 54 -12.65 3.21 23.27
C PRO A 54 -13.66 2.44 22.44
N MET A 55 -14.42 3.15 21.61
CA MET A 55 -15.32 2.52 20.65
C MET A 55 -14.63 2.38 19.31
N VAL A 56 -14.51 1.15 18.82
CA VAL A 56 -13.83 0.83 17.57
C VAL A 56 -14.78 0.05 16.67
N ILE A 57 -15.14 0.65 15.54
CA ILE A 57 -15.95 0.01 14.50
C ILE A 57 -15.04 -0.84 13.63
N VAL A 58 -15.36 -2.11 13.45
CA VAL A 58 -14.69 -2.97 12.48
C VAL A 58 -15.64 -3.28 11.34
N ASN A 59 -15.23 -2.97 10.12
CA ASN A 59 -15.87 -3.42 8.90
C ASN A 59 -15.03 -4.54 8.28
N ALA A 60 -15.55 -5.77 8.39
CA ALA A 60 -14.88 -6.94 7.83
C ALA A 60 -15.32 -7.24 6.38
N GLY A 61 -16.34 -6.55 5.84
CA GLY A 61 -16.84 -6.75 4.48
C GLY A 61 -17.23 -8.21 4.17
N ASN A 62 -17.63 -8.98 5.17
CA ASN A 62 -17.85 -10.43 5.12
C ASN A 62 -16.60 -11.28 4.80
N GLY A 63 -15.41 -10.72 4.94
CA GLY A 63 -14.14 -11.44 4.99
C GLY A 63 -13.87 -12.05 6.38
N CYS A 64 -12.60 -12.37 6.64
CA CYS A 64 -12.18 -12.96 7.91
C CYS A 64 -11.99 -11.94 9.05
N GLY A 65 -12.02 -10.63 8.78
CA GLY A 65 -11.73 -9.56 9.75
C GLY A 65 -12.63 -9.52 11.00
N GLY A 66 -13.75 -10.27 10.99
CA GLY A 66 -14.66 -10.35 12.13
C GLY A 66 -13.97 -10.77 13.43
N PHE A 67 -13.01 -11.70 13.39
CA PHE A 67 -12.31 -12.17 14.60
C PHE A 67 -11.68 -11.01 15.39
N PHE A 68 -11.31 -9.91 14.73
CA PHE A 68 -10.66 -8.79 15.39
C PHE A 68 -11.56 -8.15 16.45
N THR A 69 -12.90 -8.17 16.27
CA THR A 69 -13.81 -7.69 17.31
C THR A 69 -13.87 -8.65 18.50
N TRP A 70 -14.26 -9.90 18.29
CA TRP A 70 -14.55 -10.86 19.37
C TRP A 70 -13.29 -11.42 20.05
N ASP A 71 -12.21 -11.62 19.28
CA ASP A 71 -11.00 -12.25 19.80
C ASP A 71 -9.93 -11.28 20.29
N VAL A 72 -9.99 -10.00 19.86
CA VAL A 72 -9.00 -8.97 20.20
C VAL A 72 -9.66 -7.82 20.95
N LEU A 73 -10.49 -7.01 20.29
CA LEU A 73 -10.99 -5.74 20.82
C LEU A 73 -11.88 -5.90 22.06
N GLU A 74 -12.88 -6.78 22.00
CA GLU A 74 -13.82 -7.00 23.11
C GLU A 74 -13.11 -7.59 24.34
N LYS A 75 -12.09 -8.45 24.14
CA LYS A 75 -11.27 -8.98 25.25
C LYS A 75 -10.39 -7.92 25.90
N LEU A 76 -10.01 -6.89 25.15
CA LEU A 76 -9.31 -5.71 25.65
C LEU A 76 -10.28 -4.66 26.23
N GLY A 77 -11.59 -4.93 26.16
CA GLY A 77 -12.64 -4.08 26.70
C GLY A 77 -13.14 -2.99 25.75
N ALA A 78 -12.70 -2.94 24.49
CA ALA A 78 -13.23 -1.97 23.54
C ALA A 78 -14.71 -2.23 23.22
N ASP A 79 -15.46 -1.15 22.99
CA ASP A 79 -16.84 -1.25 22.50
C ASP A 79 -16.82 -1.39 20.98
N THR A 80 -17.35 -2.49 20.46
CA THR A 80 -17.42 -2.79 19.02
C THR A 80 -18.85 -2.64 18.48
N THR A 81 -19.78 -2.13 19.29
CA THR A 81 -21.18 -1.91 18.93
C THR A 81 -21.27 -0.95 17.73
N GLY A 82 -21.81 -1.42 16.62
CA GLY A 82 -21.87 -0.69 15.33
C GLY A 82 -20.93 -1.25 14.25
N SER A 83 -20.13 -2.27 14.58
CA SER A 83 -19.28 -2.96 13.61
C SER A 83 -20.09 -3.60 12.48
N LEU A 84 -19.50 -3.64 11.29
CA LEU A 84 -20.17 -3.94 10.03
C LEU A 84 -19.70 -5.28 9.46
N HIS A 85 -20.66 -6.06 8.96
CA HIS A 85 -20.41 -7.21 8.08
C HIS A 85 -19.38 -8.22 8.65
N LEU A 86 -19.47 -8.51 9.95
CA LEU A 86 -18.49 -9.32 10.69
C LEU A 86 -18.51 -10.81 10.34
N ASP A 87 -19.68 -11.34 9.96
CA ASP A 87 -19.83 -12.76 9.66
C ASP A 87 -19.26 -13.08 8.28
N PRO A 88 -18.35 -14.07 8.16
CA PRO A 88 -17.77 -14.46 6.88
C PRO A 88 -18.83 -14.97 5.89
N ASP A 89 -18.90 -14.35 4.71
CA ASP A 89 -19.72 -14.76 3.57
C ASP A 89 -18.95 -14.50 2.28
N GLY A 90 -18.42 -15.56 1.67
CA GLY A 90 -17.61 -15.49 0.45
C GLY A 90 -18.35 -15.03 -0.80
N ARG A 91 -19.65 -14.71 -0.70
CA ARG A 91 -20.41 -14.02 -1.76
C ARG A 91 -20.27 -12.50 -1.69
N PHE A 92 -19.70 -11.96 -0.61
CA PHE A 92 -19.50 -10.53 -0.36
C PHE A 92 -20.76 -9.68 -0.68
N PRO A 93 -21.91 -9.94 -0.02
CA PRO A 93 -23.19 -9.38 -0.42
C PRO A 93 -23.33 -7.86 -0.20
N ASN A 94 -22.42 -7.25 0.56
CA ASN A 94 -22.50 -5.84 0.95
C ASN A 94 -21.59 -4.94 0.12
N HIS A 95 -20.29 -5.25 0.11
CA HIS A 95 -19.27 -4.57 -0.69
C HIS A 95 -18.06 -5.49 -0.82
N MET A 96 -17.10 -5.13 -1.69
CA MET A 96 -15.83 -5.84 -1.76
C MET A 96 -15.03 -5.58 -0.47
N PRO A 97 -14.54 -6.61 0.25
CA PRO A 97 -13.65 -6.43 1.40
C PRO A 97 -12.28 -5.96 0.93
N ASN A 98 -12.13 -4.65 0.77
CA ASN A 98 -10.91 -3.98 0.31
C ASN A 98 -10.87 -2.57 0.92
N PRO A 99 -9.81 -2.17 1.65
CA PRO A 99 -9.68 -0.83 2.22
C PRO A 99 -9.52 0.30 1.18
N GLU A 100 -9.30 -0.05 -0.09
CA GLU A 100 -9.35 0.90 -1.22
C GLU A 100 -10.76 1.04 -1.83
N ASP A 101 -11.73 0.23 -1.43
CA ASP A 101 -13.10 0.31 -1.93
C ASP A 101 -13.85 1.50 -1.33
N ALA A 102 -14.34 2.38 -2.21
CA ALA A 102 -15.01 3.61 -1.79
C ALA A 102 -16.31 3.33 -1.00
N THR A 103 -17.03 2.26 -1.33
CA THR A 103 -18.25 1.88 -0.61
C THR A 103 -17.91 1.36 0.79
N ALA A 104 -16.89 0.50 0.92
CA ALA A 104 -16.39 0.02 2.21
C ALA A 104 -16.00 1.17 3.15
N MET A 105 -15.21 2.13 2.64
CA MET A 105 -14.78 3.30 3.42
C MET A 105 -15.96 4.22 3.78
N SER A 106 -16.90 4.43 2.84
CA SER A 106 -18.09 5.26 3.07
C SER A 106 -19.02 4.67 4.13
N LEU A 107 -19.30 3.36 4.08
CA LEU A 107 -20.11 2.67 5.09
C LEU A 107 -19.46 2.72 6.48
N THR A 108 -18.15 2.49 6.54
CA THR A 108 -17.38 2.56 7.78
C THR A 108 -17.40 3.97 8.37
N ARG A 109 -17.25 4.99 7.53
CA ARG A 109 -17.41 6.39 7.93
C ARG A 109 -18.79 6.68 8.49
N GLY A 110 -19.85 6.19 7.84
CA GLY A 110 -21.22 6.32 8.35
C GLY A 110 -21.35 5.75 9.76
N ALA A 111 -20.90 4.50 9.95
CA ALA A 111 -20.94 3.84 11.26
C ALA A 111 -20.12 4.56 12.33
N VAL A 112 -18.92 5.09 12.00
CA VAL A 112 -18.12 5.88 12.93
C VAL A 112 -18.88 7.13 13.40
N LEU A 113 -19.48 7.87 12.47
CA LEU A 113 -20.20 9.11 12.78
C LEU A 113 -21.50 8.84 13.54
N ASP A 114 -22.27 7.82 13.13
CA ASP A 114 -23.56 7.48 13.72
C ASP A 114 -23.43 6.99 15.17
N HIS A 115 -22.35 6.27 15.47
CA HIS A 115 -22.07 5.73 16.80
C HIS A 115 -21.16 6.63 17.65
N GLY A 116 -20.58 7.68 17.08
CA GLY A 116 -19.58 8.52 17.76
C GLY A 116 -18.35 7.71 18.16
N ALA A 117 -17.92 6.82 17.28
CA ALA A 117 -16.78 5.93 17.51
C ALA A 117 -15.45 6.68 17.44
N ASP A 118 -14.45 6.17 18.15
CA ASP A 118 -13.12 6.76 18.21
C ASP A 118 -12.27 6.40 16.97
N LEU A 119 -12.55 5.23 16.39
CA LEU A 119 -11.86 4.71 15.21
C LEU A 119 -12.78 3.75 14.44
N GLY A 120 -12.72 3.81 13.12
CA GLY A 120 -13.23 2.79 12.21
C GLY A 120 -12.08 2.05 11.53
N VAL A 121 -12.24 0.75 11.32
CA VAL A 121 -11.24 -0.13 10.70
C VAL A 121 -11.90 -0.84 9.53
N VAL A 122 -11.25 -0.85 8.39
CA VAL A 122 -11.65 -1.63 7.20
C VAL A 122 -10.56 -2.65 6.93
N PHE A 123 -10.92 -3.94 6.96
CA PHE A 123 -10.02 -5.01 6.56
C PHE A 123 -10.34 -5.47 5.15
N ASP A 124 -9.33 -6.04 4.50
CA ASP A 124 -9.55 -6.84 3.32
C ASP A 124 -9.96 -8.29 3.67
N THR A 125 -10.06 -9.16 2.66
CA THR A 125 -10.65 -10.51 2.84
C THR A 125 -9.92 -11.33 3.89
N ASP A 126 -8.58 -11.34 3.88
CA ASP A 126 -7.77 -12.15 4.78
C ASP A 126 -6.89 -11.37 5.75
N VAL A 127 -7.17 -10.06 5.89
CA VAL A 127 -6.73 -9.21 7.00
C VAL A 127 -5.24 -8.88 6.92
N ASP A 128 -4.61 -9.08 5.76
CA ASP A 128 -3.23 -8.63 5.51
C ASP A 128 -3.18 -7.14 5.14
N ARG A 129 -4.32 -6.57 4.70
CA ARG A 129 -4.47 -5.12 4.47
C ARG A 129 -5.50 -4.48 5.36
N SER A 130 -5.24 -3.22 5.69
CA SER A 130 -6.16 -2.39 6.45
C SER A 130 -6.23 -0.97 5.95
N GLY A 131 -7.34 -0.31 6.21
CA GLY A 131 -7.51 1.15 6.18
C GLY A 131 -8.27 1.58 7.43
N VAL A 132 -8.18 2.84 7.83
CA VAL A 132 -8.89 3.34 9.00
C VAL A 132 -9.70 4.59 8.70
N VAL A 133 -10.69 4.86 9.52
CA VAL A 133 -11.47 6.10 9.53
C VAL A 133 -11.34 6.69 10.93
N ASP A 134 -10.92 7.94 11.03
CA ASP A 134 -10.76 8.57 12.34
C ASP A 134 -12.11 9.00 12.94
N ALA A 135 -12.10 9.45 14.21
CA ALA A 135 -13.31 9.93 14.89
C ALA A 135 -14.05 11.09 14.20
N THR A 136 -13.39 11.83 13.29
CA THR A 136 -14.00 12.91 12.50
C THR A 136 -14.72 12.39 11.25
N GLY A 137 -14.56 11.09 10.96
CA GLY A 137 -15.04 10.46 9.74
C GLY A 137 -14.07 10.65 8.55
N ALA A 138 -12.83 11.08 8.79
CA ALA A 138 -11.82 11.21 7.75
C ALA A 138 -11.24 9.83 7.41
N ALA A 139 -11.23 9.48 6.13
CA ALA A 139 -10.61 8.26 5.63
C ALA A 139 -9.07 8.39 5.67
N ILE A 140 -8.41 7.40 6.27
CA ILE A 140 -6.96 7.26 6.35
C ILE A 140 -6.60 5.94 5.68
N ASN A 141 -6.33 6.02 4.38
CA ASN A 141 -5.86 4.95 3.51
C ASN A 141 -4.80 5.48 2.54
N GLY A 142 -4.10 4.57 1.84
CA GLY A 142 -2.99 4.94 0.96
C GLY A 142 -1.92 5.75 1.67
N ASP A 143 -1.48 6.85 1.05
CA ASP A 143 -0.45 7.75 1.59
C ASP A 143 -0.77 8.24 3.00
N ARG A 144 -2.04 8.48 3.34
CA ARG A 144 -2.45 8.91 4.69
C ARG A 144 -2.18 7.83 5.73
N LEU A 145 -2.42 6.56 5.38
CA LEU A 145 -2.15 5.45 6.29
C LEU A 145 -0.65 5.25 6.48
N ILE A 146 0.13 5.36 5.41
CA ILE A 146 1.59 5.30 5.49
C ILE A 146 2.13 6.47 6.32
N ALA A 147 1.62 7.68 6.13
CA ALA A 147 1.99 8.86 6.92
C ALA A 147 1.68 8.65 8.40
N LEU A 148 0.50 8.12 8.74
CA LEU A 148 0.11 7.84 10.12
C LEU A 148 1.05 6.82 10.77
N MET A 149 1.29 5.70 10.08
CA MET A 149 2.22 4.67 10.56
C MET A 149 3.65 5.19 10.64
N SER A 150 4.08 6.04 9.71
CA SER A 150 5.40 6.67 9.73
C SER A 150 5.54 7.61 10.92
N ALA A 151 4.52 8.39 11.24
CA ALA A 151 4.54 9.27 12.42
C ALA A 151 4.68 8.47 13.73
N ILE A 152 3.94 7.37 13.87
CA ILE A 152 4.04 6.46 15.02
C ILE A 152 5.44 5.84 15.12
N VAL A 153 5.94 5.28 14.01
CA VAL A 153 7.22 4.57 13.99
C VAL A 153 8.39 5.52 14.15
N LEU A 154 8.34 6.75 13.64
CA LEU A 154 9.40 7.74 13.80
C LEU A 154 9.49 8.32 15.22
N ASP A 155 8.38 8.35 15.96
CA ASP A 155 8.41 8.69 17.39
C ASP A 155 9.14 7.61 18.21
N GLU A 156 8.90 6.34 17.87
CA GLU A 156 9.54 5.19 18.53
C GLU A 156 11.00 4.96 18.07
N HIS A 157 11.28 5.22 16.79
CA HIS A 157 12.56 4.98 16.12
C HIS A 157 12.98 6.21 15.29
N PRO A 158 13.47 7.29 15.92
CA PRO A 158 13.89 8.50 15.22
C PRO A 158 14.98 8.21 14.18
N GLY A 159 14.82 8.72 12.96
CA GLY A 159 15.80 8.53 11.89
C GLY A 159 15.66 7.24 11.09
N THR A 160 14.72 6.35 11.43
CA THR A 160 14.51 5.11 10.66
C THR A 160 14.14 5.39 9.21
N THR A 161 14.53 4.47 8.34
CA THR A 161 14.05 4.40 6.96
C THR A 161 12.64 3.81 6.92
N VAL A 162 11.78 4.39 6.07
CA VAL A 162 10.47 3.88 5.69
C VAL A 162 10.53 3.49 4.22
N VAL A 163 10.25 2.22 3.91
CA VAL A 163 10.20 1.73 2.53
C VAL A 163 8.76 1.76 2.04
N THR A 164 8.54 2.38 0.89
CA THR A 164 7.23 2.34 0.22
C THR A 164 7.37 1.94 -1.23
N ASP A 165 6.24 1.67 -1.89
CA ASP A 165 6.24 1.46 -3.32
C ASP A 165 6.20 2.77 -4.11
N ALA A 166 6.66 2.72 -5.36
CA ALA A 166 6.84 3.87 -6.24
C ALA A 166 5.57 4.67 -6.56
N ARG A 167 4.40 4.26 -6.05
CA ARG A 167 3.12 4.98 -6.16
C ARG A 167 2.94 6.06 -5.10
N ALA A 168 3.71 6.04 -4.02
CA ALA A 168 3.66 7.04 -2.96
C ALA A 168 3.94 8.46 -3.49
N SER A 169 3.22 9.45 -2.97
CA SER A 169 3.36 10.85 -3.39
C SER A 169 4.68 11.49 -2.97
N ASP A 170 5.00 12.61 -3.62
CA ASP A 170 6.06 13.50 -3.16
C ASP A 170 5.71 14.10 -1.79
N GLY A 171 4.43 14.39 -1.54
CA GLY A 171 3.94 14.88 -0.25
C GLY A 171 4.25 13.91 0.90
N LEU A 172 4.09 12.60 0.69
CA LEU A 172 4.50 11.59 1.67
C LEU A 172 6.02 11.57 1.90
N THR A 173 6.80 11.76 0.84
CA THR A 173 8.26 11.87 0.94
C THR A 173 8.68 13.05 1.80
N HIS A 174 8.12 14.23 1.53
CA HIS A 174 8.36 15.44 2.32
C HIS A 174 7.91 15.26 3.78
N PHE A 175 6.75 14.64 4.00
CA PHE A 175 6.19 14.37 5.33
C PHE A 175 7.13 13.53 6.20
N ILE A 176 7.67 12.43 5.64
CA ILE A 176 8.60 11.53 6.33
C ILE A 176 9.92 12.25 6.64
N GLN A 177 10.47 12.98 5.65
CA GLN A 177 11.73 13.70 5.79
C GLN A 177 11.65 14.86 6.80
N ALA A 178 10.54 15.60 6.81
CA ALA A 178 10.31 16.68 7.75
C ALA A 178 10.27 16.21 9.22
N ARG A 179 9.96 14.92 9.45
CA ARG A 179 9.99 14.25 10.75
C ARG A 179 11.33 13.57 11.06
N GLY A 180 12.35 13.84 10.25
CA GLY A 180 13.70 13.29 10.43
C GLY A 180 13.85 11.85 9.97
N GLY A 181 12.83 11.26 9.31
CA GLY A 181 12.92 9.93 8.72
C GLY A 181 13.59 9.94 7.33
N HIS A 182 13.94 8.75 6.86
CA HIS A 182 14.39 8.54 5.47
C HIS A 182 13.32 7.81 4.67
N HIS A 183 13.03 8.26 3.45
CA HIS A 183 12.04 7.62 2.59
C HIS A 183 12.74 6.85 1.46
N CYS A 184 12.45 5.56 1.35
CA CYS A 184 12.94 4.69 0.28
C CYS A 184 11.78 4.26 -0.61
N LEU A 185 11.65 4.91 -1.77
CA LEU A 185 10.73 4.48 -2.82
C LEU A 185 11.30 3.25 -3.54
N TYR A 186 10.51 2.19 -3.64
CA TYR A 186 10.89 0.93 -4.26
C TYR A 186 9.83 0.37 -5.20
N ARG A 187 10.11 -0.79 -5.80
CA ARG A 187 9.22 -1.44 -6.76
C ARG A 187 7.86 -1.78 -6.15
N VAL A 188 6.80 -1.67 -6.95
CA VAL A 188 5.45 -2.10 -6.59
C VAL A 188 5.41 -3.61 -6.34
N GLY A 189 4.62 -4.00 -5.35
CA GLY A 189 4.42 -5.36 -4.85
C GLY A 189 4.86 -5.46 -3.39
N TYR A 190 3.93 -5.80 -2.49
CA TYR A 190 4.18 -5.84 -1.04
C TYR A 190 5.42 -6.65 -0.68
N ARG A 191 5.65 -7.77 -1.38
CA ARG A 191 6.82 -8.60 -1.19
C ARG A 191 8.12 -7.87 -1.54
N ASN A 192 8.15 -7.10 -2.63
CA ASN A 192 9.31 -6.30 -3.03
C ASN A 192 9.63 -5.24 -1.96
N VAL A 193 8.62 -4.53 -1.47
CA VAL A 193 8.75 -3.51 -0.43
C VAL A 193 9.25 -4.12 0.89
N ILE A 194 8.70 -5.27 1.29
CA ILE A 194 9.12 -5.97 2.51
C ILE A 194 10.55 -6.51 2.38
N ASP A 195 10.85 -7.22 1.29
CA ASP A 195 12.18 -7.81 1.07
C ASP A 195 13.25 -6.71 0.98
N LYS A 196 12.94 -5.54 0.41
CA LYS A 196 13.85 -4.39 0.42
C LYS A 196 14.11 -3.89 1.84
N GLY A 197 13.10 -3.77 2.70
CA GLY A 197 13.32 -3.38 4.10
C GLY A 197 14.12 -4.41 4.91
N VAL A 198 13.90 -5.70 4.66
CA VAL A 198 14.71 -6.79 5.24
C VAL A 198 16.16 -6.68 4.80
N GLN A 199 16.38 -6.45 3.50
CA GLN A 199 17.71 -6.28 2.92
C GLN A 199 18.42 -5.06 3.50
N LEU A 200 17.76 -3.90 3.56
CA LEU A 200 18.31 -2.68 4.15
C LEU A 200 18.75 -2.90 5.61
N ASN A 201 17.93 -3.58 6.42
CA ASN A 201 18.33 -3.94 7.79
C ASN A 201 19.56 -4.85 7.82
N ALA A 202 19.66 -5.83 6.90
CA ALA A 202 20.83 -6.69 6.80
C ALA A 202 22.10 -5.91 6.41
N ASP A 203 21.94 -4.84 5.62
CA ASP A 203 23.00 -3.92 5.19
C ASP A 203 23.35 -2.85 6.26
N GLY A 204 22.73 -2.91 7.45
CA GLY A 204 22.98 -1.98 8.54
C GLY A 204 22.19 -0.66 8.45
N VAL A 205 21.20 -0.59 7.57
CA VAL A 205 20.27 0.54 7.45
C VAL A 205 19.03 0.25 8.28
N GLU A 206 18.87 1.00 9.36
CA GLU A 206 17.71 0.89 10.24
C GLU A 206 16.40 1.17 9.48
N THR A 207 15.54 0.15 9.39
CA THR A 207 14.30 0.19 8.60
C THR A 207 13.17 -0.52 9.35
N HIS A 208 12.33 0.24 10.04
CA HIS A 208 11.27 -0.33 10.89
C HIS A 208 9.94 -0.52 10.18
N LEU A 209 9.68 0.21 9.10
CA LEU A 209 8.38 0.25 8.42
C LEU A 209 8.53 0.00 6.91
N MET A 210 7.73 -0.93 6.39
CA MET A 210 7.61 -1.20 4.96
C MET A 210 6.14 -1.27 4.59
N MET A 211 5.65 -0.37 3.74
CA MET A 211 4.22 -0.30 3.42
C MET A 211 3.94 0.07 1.96
N GLU A 212 2.89 -0.49 1.38
CA GLU A 212 2.38 -0.07 0.08
C GLU A 212 1.17 0.86 0.20
N THR A 213 0.95 1.69 -0.83
CA THR A 213 -0.26 2.52 -0.92
C THR A 213 -1.57 1.71 -0.97
N THR A 214 -1.51 0.39 -1.19
CA THR A 214 -2.67 -0.51 -1.18
C THR A 214 -3.09 -0.95 0.23
N GLY A 215 -2.34 -0.57 1.26
CA GLY A 215 -2.61 -0.95 2.65
C GLY A 215 -1.95 -2.24 3.09
N HIS A 216 -1.07 -2.85 2.28
CA HIS A 216 -0.13 -3.87 2.76
C HIS A 216 0.95 -3.20 3.60
N GLY A 217 1.40 -3.87 4.66
CA GLY A 217 2.42 -3.31 5.52
C GLY A 217 2.99 -4.27 6.53
N ALA A 218 4.29 -4.13 6.75
CA ALA A 218 5.05 -4.90 7.70
C ALA A 218 5.90 -4.00 8.60
N LEU A 219 6.03 -4.41 9.85
CA LEU A 219 6.95 -3.80 10.80
C LEU A 219 8.07 -4.78 11.15
N GLN A 220 9.27 -4.25 11.39
CA GLN A 220 10.42 -5.04 11.84
C GLN A 220 10.12 -5.80 13.14
N GLU A 221 9.46 -5.14 14.10
CA GLU A 221 9.07 -5.74 15.38
C GLU A 221 8.05 -6.88 15.23
N ASN A 222 7.25 -6.87 14.16
CA ASN A 222 6.34 -7.96 13.79
C ASN A 222 6.98 -8.93 12.79
N TYR A 223 8.30 -9.12 12.88
CA TYR A 223 9.07 -10.08 12.09
C TYR A 223 8.95 -9.90 10.57
N PHE A 224 8.72 -8.66 10.12
CA PHE A 224 8.53 -8.31 8.71
C PHE A 224 7.35 -9.06 8.05
N LEU A 225 6.35 -9.43 8.85
CA LEU A 225 5.12 -10.03 8.35
C LEU A 225 4.17 -8.93 7.87
N ASP A 226 3.60 -9.16 6.69
CA ASP A 226 2.49 -8.37 6.16
C ASP A 226 1.25 -8.65 7.01
N ASP A 227 0.79 -7.67 7.77
CA ASP A 227 -0.20 -7.85 8.84
C ASP A 227 -1.01 -6.58 9.09
N GLY A 228 -2.13 -6.46 8.37
CA GLY A 228 -3.11 -5.39 8.52
C GLY A 228 -3.68 -5.30 9.93
N ALA A 229 -3.91 -6.43 10.60
CA ALA A 229 -4.39 -6.43 11.98
C ALA A 229 -3.36 -5.81 12.94
N TYR A 230 -2.07 -6.14 12.77
CA TYR A 230 -1.01 -5.57 13.59
C TYR A 230 -0.85 -4.06 13.37
N MET A 231 -0.95 -3.57 12.13
CA MET A 231 -0.96 -2.13 11.84
C MET A 231 -2.11 -1.42 12.57
N VAL A 232 -3.31 -1.99 12.54
CA VAL A 232 -4.46 -1.46 13.28
C VAL A 232 -4.21 -1.45 14.79
N VAL A 233 -3.58 -2.50 15.34
CA VAL A 233 -3.21 -2.52 16.76
C VAL A 233 -2.24 -1.37 17.10
N LYS A 234 -1.25 -1.08 16.26
CA LYS A 234 -0.34 0.07 16.46
C LYS A 234 -1.10 1.39 16.49
N ILE A 235 -2.04 1.59 15.57
CA ILE A 235 -2.88 2.80 15.51
C ILE A 235 -3.77 2.92 16.76
N ILE A 236 -4.36 1.82 17.23
CA ILE A 236 -5.19 1.81 18.45
C ILE A 236 -4.35 2.11 19.68
N ILE A 237 -3.14 1.54 19.79
CA ILE A 237 -2.20 1.85 20.88
C ILE A 237 -1.90 3.35 20.88
N GLU A 238 -1.61 3.93 19.72
CA GLU A 238 -1.32 5.36 19.61
C GLU A 238 -2.52 6.22 20.00
N MET A 239 -3.72 5.89 19.50
CA MET A 239 -4.96 6.55 19.89
C MET A 239 -5.17 6.56 21.42
N VAL A 240 -4.89 5.43 22.06
CA VAL A 240 -4.97 5.31 23.53
C VAL A 240 -3.87 6.12 24.21
N ARG A 241 -2.63 6.08 23.72
CA ARG A 241 -1.51 6.90 24.24
C ARG A 241 -1.84 8.38 24.19
N MET A 242 -2.31 8.89 23.05
CA MET A 242 -2.74 10.28 22.88
C MET A 242 -3.81 10.66 23.90
N ARG A 243 -4.84 9.81 24.08
CA ARG A 243 -5.90 10.02 25.08
C ARG A 243 -5.37 10.06 26.50
N LEU A 244 -4.47 9.14 26.87
CA LEU A 244 -3.87 9.09 28.21
C LEU A 244 -2.95 10.29 28.48
N ALA A 245 -2.30 10.82 27.44
CA ALA A 245 -1.50 12.04 27.51
C ALA A 245 -2.35 13.32 27.55
N GLY A 246 -3.68 13.21 27.41
CA GLY A 246 -4.58 14.36 27.38
C GLY A 246 -4.46 15.20 26.10
N LEU A 247 -3.94 14.62 25.01
CA LEU A 247 -3.89 15.29 23.72
C LEU A 247 -5.31 15.39 23.13
N GLU A 248 -5.65 16.57 22.63
CA GLU A 248 -6.90 16.78 21.90
C GLU A 248 -6.76 16.32 20.45
N GLY A 249 -7.84 15.77 19.89
CA GLY A 249 -7.90 15.33 18.49
C GLY A 249 -7.98 13.81 18.31
N SER A 250 -7.97 13.39 17.05
CA SER A 250 -7.95 12.00 16.61
C SER A 250 -6.54 11.62 16.16
N VAL A 251 -6.32 10.35 15.82
CA VAL A 251 -5.08 9.91 15.15
C VAL A 251 -4.82 10.68 13.85
N GLY A 252 -5.85 11.24 13.21
CA GLY A 252 -5.72 12.10 12.03
C GLY A 252 -4.93 13.39 12.28
N THR A 253 -4.86 13.87 13.53
CA THR A 253 -4.07 15.05 13.91
C THR A 253 -2.56 14.84 13.69
N LEU A 254 -2.08 13.58 13.72
CA LEU A 254 -0.66 13.25 13.51
C LEU A 254 -0.19 13.48 12.07
N ILE A 255 -1.14 13.59 11.12
CA ILE A 255 -0.87 13.71 9.69
C ILE A 255 -1.44 14.99 9.06
N ILE A 256 -1.75 16.01 9.87
CA ILE A 256 -2.42 17.24 9.38
C ILE A 256 -1.58 18.04 8.36
N ASP A 257 -0.27 17.90 8.42
CA ASP A 257 0.73 18.52 7.56
C ASP A 257 1.15 17.61 6.39
N LEU A 258 0.48 16.48 6.18
CA LEU A 258 0.63 15.70 4.96
C LEU A 258 0.02 16.47 3.78
N GLU A 259 0.85 16.76 2.78
CA GLU A 259 0.43 17.43 1.56
C GLU A 259 -0.25 16.44 0.61
N ASP A 260 -1.51 16.70 0.27
CA ASP A 260 -2.18 16.00 -0.82
C ASP A 260 -1.75 16.53 -2.19
N PRO A 261 -1.65 15.66 -3.21
CA PRO A 261 -1.54 16.14 -4.58
C PRO A 261 -2.81 16.88 -4.99
N ALA A 262 -2.67 17.92 -5.81
CA ALA A 262 -3.81 18.60 -6.42
C ALA A 262 -4.59 17.65 -7.34
N GLU A 263 -3.89 16.77 -8.04
CA GLU A 263 -4.46 15.80 -8.96
C GLU A 263 -3.71 14.47 -8.89
N SER A 264 -4.45 13.36 -8.98
CA SER A 264 -3.90 12.01 -9.12
C SER A 264 -4.82 11.20 -10.03
N VAL A 265 -4.23 10.46 -10.97
CA VAL A 265 -4.99 9.60 -11.90
C VAL A 265 -4.25 8.29 -12.14
N LEU A 266 -5.01 7.21 -12.15
CA LEU A 266 -4.57 5.89 -12.61
C LEU A 266 -5.23 5.60 -13.96
N LEU A 267 -4.41 5.45 -15.00
CA LEU A 267 -4.84 5.03 -16.33
C LEU A 267 -4.35 3.60 -16.59
N ARG A 268 -5.13 2.83 -17.35
CA ARG A 268 -4.74 1.50 -17.79
C ARG A 268 -4.72 1.42 -19.31
N MET A 269 -3.71 0.75 -19.84
CA MET A 269 -3.54 0.50 -21.26
C MET A 269 -3.41 -1.01 -21.49
N ASP A 270 -4.44 -1.62 -22.06
CA ASP A 270 -4.48 -3.07 -22.26
C ASP A 270 -3.57 -3.47 -23.43
N ILE A 271 -2.89 -4.61 -23.29
CA ILE A 271 -1.99 -5.11 -24.33
C ILE A 271 -2.79 -5.82 -25.40
N LEU A 272 -2.65 -5.38 -26.64
CA LEU A 272 -3.36 -5.94 -27.78
C LEU A 272 -2.71 -7.25 -28.24
N GLY A 273 -3.52 -8.16 -28.80
CA GLY A 273 -3.09 -9.41 -29.43
C GLY A 273 -3.10 -10.64 -28.52
N GLU A 274 -2.30 -11.66 -28.87
CA GLU A 274 -2.31 -12.95 -28.17
C GLU A 274 -1.68 -12.86 -26.77
N ALA A 275 -2.34 -13.45 -25.76
CA ALA A 275 -1.93 -13.41 -24.36
C ALA A 275 -0.49 -13.91 -24.11
N LYS A 276 0.00 -14.86 -24.92
CA LYS A 276 1.36 -15.39 -24.80
C LYS A 276 2.46 -14.34 -25.05
N TYR A 277 2.15 -13.27 -25.79
CA TYR A 277 3.08 -12.17 -26.05
C TYR A 277 2.85 -10.96 -25.15
N ALA A 278 1.82 -10.98 -24.31
CA ALA A 278 1.46 -9.84 -23.48
C ALA A 278 2.61 -9.43 -22.54
N LYS A 279 3.29 -10.41 -21.91
CA LYS A 279 4.42 -10.09 -21.03
C LYS A 279 5.53 -9.34 -21.78
N THR A 280 6.01 -9.91 -22.88
CA THR A 280 7.09 -9.30 -23.69
C THR A 280 6.70 -7.92 -24.24
N ARG A 281 5.49 -7.76 -24.76
CA ARG A 281 4.99 -6.47 -25.28
C ARG A 281 4.88 -5.41 -24.19
N GLY A 282 4.38 -5.78 -23.02
CA GLY A 282 4.29 -4.86 -21.89
C GLY A 282 5.67 -4.41 -21.42
N SER A 283 6.62 -5.33 -21.31
CA SER A 283 8.02 -5.00 -20.99
C SER A 283 8.64 -4.09 -22.05
N GLN A 284 8.43 -4.39 -23.34
CA GLN A 284 8.93 -3.59 -24.45
C GLN A 284 8.41 -2.14 -24.39
N ALA A 285 7.13 -1.92 -24.14
CA ALA A 285 6.58 -0.58 -24.00
C ALA A 285 7.23 0.18 -22.83
N VAL A 286 7.29 -0.44 -21.64
CA VAL A 286 7.88 0.18 -20.45
C VAL A 286 9.37 0.50 -20.64
N GLU A 287 10.16 -0.40 -21.27
CA GLU A 287 11.55 -0.13 -21.64
C GLU A 287 11.69 0.98 -22.68
N THR A 288 10.79 1.02 -23.66
CA THR A 288 10.79 2.06 -24.69
C THR A 288 10.60 3.44 -24.05
N PHE A 289 9.74 3.55 -23.04
CA PHE A 289 9.58 4.78 -22.26
C PHE A 289 10.89 5.23 -21.59
N LYS A 290 11.58 4.34 -20.86
CA LYS A 290 12.89 4.63 -20.26
C LYS A 290 13.89 5.11 -21.31
N ASN A 291 14.03 4.36 -22.42
CA ASN A 291 14.97 4.68 -23.48
C ASN A 291 14.66 6.05 -24.11
N TYR A 292 13.38 6.38 -24.31
CA TYR A 292 12.96 7.69 -24.81
C TYR A 292 13.39 8.84 -23.90
N ILE A 293 13.35 8.66 -22.58
CA ILE A 293 13.85 9.67 -21.64
C ILE A 293 15.38 9.76 -21.73
N GLN A 294 16.09 8.62 -21.66
CA GLN A 294 17.56 8.58 -21.68
C GLN A 294 18.17 9.11 -22.98
N GLU A 295 17.48 8.91 -24.11
CA GLU A 295 17.87 9.43 -25.43
C GLU A 295 17.48 10.91 -25.64
N GLY A 296 16.83 11.55 -24.66
CA GLY A 296 16.40 12.96 -24.75
C GLY A 296 15.23 13.19 -25.71
N LYS A 297 14.46 12.16 -26.07
CA LYS A 297 13.26 12.28 -26.92
C LYS A 297 12.06 12.85 -26.15
N LEU A 298 12.08 12.73 -24.82
CA LEU A 298 11.09 13.28 -23.90
C LEU A 298 11.68 14.45 -23.11
N ASN A 299 11.79 15.62 -23.76
CA ASN A 299 12.36 16.82 -23.12
C ASN A 299 11.56 17.24 -21.87
N GLY A 300 12.24 17.50 -20.76
CA GLY A 300 11.64 17.87 -19.48
C GLY A 300 11.32 16.67 -18.58
N TRP A 301 11.40 15.44 -19.08
CA TRP A 301 11.28 14.24 -18.26
C TRP A 301 12.64 13.84 -17.69
N LEU A 302 12.67 13.57 -16.39
CA LEU A 302 13.81 12.99 -15.69
C LEU A 302 13.36 11.67 -15.09
N LEU A 303 14.11 10.60 -15.34
CA LEU A 303 13.83 9.34 -14.66
C LEU A 303 14.05 9.51 -13.16
N ASP A 304 13.05 9.03 -12.44
CA ASP A 304 13.16 8.40 -11.15
C ASP A 304 14.42 7.52 -11.13
N ASP A 305 15.56 8.03 -10.75
CA ASP A 305 16.43 7.46 -9.74
C ASP A 305 16.12 6.06 -9.16
N CYS A 306 14.85 5.81 -8.83
CA CYS A 306 14.32 4.54 -8.36
C CYS A 306 14.01 3.50 -9.47
N GLY A 307 14.27 3.82 -10.73
CA GLY A 307 13.85 3.05 -11.90
C GLY A 307 14.59 1.72 -12.12
N ASP A 308 15.82 1.60 -11.63
CA ASP A 308 16.57 0.34 -11.50
C ASP A 308 17.67 0.45 -10.42
N CYS A 309 17.44 1.30 -9.42
CA CYS A 309 18.45 1.92 -8.54
C CYS A 309 19.64 2.53 -9.30
N SER A 310 19.48 3.78 -9.71
CA SER A 310 20.59 4.64 -10.12
C SER A 310 20.33 6.09 -9.70
N VAL A 311 20.84 6.49 -8.52
CA VAL A 311 21.11 7.91 -8.18
C VAL A 311 22.33 8.10 -7.29
N SER A 312 23.02 9.19 -7.58
CA SER A 312 23.68 10.06 -6.63
C SER A 312 22.72 10.69 -5.59
N GLN A 313 22.89 10.24 -4.34
CA GLN A 313 22.41 10.83 -3.07
C GLN A 313 20.95 10.57 -2.68
N GLY A 314 20.77 9.74 -1.64
CA GLY A 314 19.55 9.68 -0.82
C GLY A 314 18.78 8.36 -0.84
N CYS A 315 18.96 7.52 -1.87
CA CYS A 315 18.38 6.17 -1.91
C CYS A 315 19.48 5.14 -1.68
N LEU A 316 19.37 4.34 -0.62
CA LEU A 316 20.34 3.28 -0.29
C LEU A 316 20.24 2.16 -1.34
N VAL A 317 21.20 2.21 -2.25
CA VAL A 317 21.37 1.37 -3.44
C VAL A 317 21.21 -0.12 -3.09
N ASP A 318 20.53 -0.87 -3.95
CA ASP A 318 20.70 -2.33 -4.01
C ASP A 318 22.11 -2.61 -4.56
N THR A 319 23.11 -2.57 -3.69
CA THR A 319 24.53 -2.80 -4.05
C THR A 319 24.87 -4.29 -4.14
N ASN A 320 23.87 -5.17 -4.14
CA ASN A 320 24.09 -6.60 -4.06
C ASN A 320 24.84 -7.13 -5.29
N ASP A 321 25.81 -8.01 -5.05
CA ASP A 321 26.54 -8.77 -6.07
C ASP A 321 25.62 -9.63 -6.96
N ARG A 322 24.35 -9.82 -6.56
CA ARG A 322 23.31 -10.55 -7.29
C ARG A 322 21.99 -9.76 -7.23
N PRO A 323 21.67 -8.94 -8.26
CA PRO A 323 20.40 -8.24 -8.31
C PRO A 323 19.24 -9.24 -8.33
N ILE A 324 18.14 -8.91 -7.65
CA ILE A 324 16.91 -9.70 -7.65
C ILE A 324 16.30 -9.67 -9.06
N ASP A 325 15.93 -10.83 -9.60
CA ASP A 325 15.27 -10.95 -10.90
C ASP A 325 14.03 -10.05 -10.95
N VAL A 326 13.97 -9.19 -11.97
CA VAL A 326 12.88 -8.22 -12.12
C VAL A 326 11.67 -8.91 -12.73
N ASP A 327 10.67 -9.22 -11.90
CA ASP A 327 9.45 -9.90 -12.36
C ASP A 327 8.60 -9.05 -13.31
N ALA A 328 8.69 -7.71 -13.20
CA ALA A 328 8.03 -6.73 -14.06
C ALA A 328 8.80 -5.39 -14.09
N TYR A 329 8.98 -4.84 -15.29
CA TYR A 329 9.62 -3.52 -15.49
C TYR A 329 8.70 -2.40 -15.05
N MET A 330 9.28 -1.39 -14.40
CA MET A 330 8.57 -0.21 -13.94
C MET A 330 9.52 0.98 -13.82
N TYR A 331 9.05 2.15 -14.24
CA TYR A 331 9.83 3.38 -14.18
C TYR A 331 8.95 4.51 -13.69
N ARG A 332 9.48 5.26 -12.73
CA ARG A 332 8.94 6.56 -12.34
C ARG A 332 9.76 7.64 -13.04
N ALA A 333 9.13 8.72 -13.43
CA ALA A 333 9.78 9.87 -14.03
C ALA A 333 9.07 11.15 -13.61
N THR A 334 9.85 12.12 -13.17
CA THR A 334 9.39 13.47 -12.83
C THR A 334 9.41 14.35 -14.07
N PHE A 335 8.37 15.14 -14.26
CA PHE A 335 8.25 16.10 -15.35
C PHE A 335 8.52 17.53 -14.86
N PHE A 336 9.44 18.19 -15.53
CA PHE A 336 9.79 19.59 -15.32
C PHE A 336 9.35 20.43 -16.51
N ASP A 337 8.76 21.58 -16.23
CA ASP A 337 8.42 22.57 -17.26
C ASP A 337 9.67 23.28 -17.82
N GLU A 338 9.46 24.17 -18.80
CA GLU A 338 10.53 24.92 -19.46
C GLU A 338 11.28 25.87 -18.50
N PHE A 339 10.69 26.24 -17.36
CA PHE A 339 11.28 27.05 -16.31
C PHE A 339 11.93 26.20 -15.20
N LYS A 340 12.02 24.88 -15.39
CA LYS A 340 12.49 23.89 -14.41
C LYS A 340 11.62 23.79 -13.15
N GLY A 341 10.37 24.23 -13.21
CA GLY A 341 9.38 23.93 -12.19
C GLY A 341 8.93 22.48 -12.30
N GLN A 342 8.95 21.74 -11.18
CA GLN A 342 8.39 20.39 -11.14
C GLN A 342 6.87 20.46 -11.28
N LEU A 343 6.33 19.84 -12.33
CA LEU A 343 4.88 19.77 -12.55
C LEU A 343 4.28 18.59 -11.79
N GLY A 344 4.99 17.47 -11.74
CA GLY A 344 4.51 16.22 -11.16
C GLY A 344 5.34 15.04 -11.64
N TRP A 345 4.81 13.82 -11.45
CA TRP A 345 5.50 12.59 -11.82
C TRP A 345 4.55 11.59 -12.49
N VAL A 346 5.15 10.68 -13.25
CA VAL A 346 4.48 9.52 -13.85
C VAL A 346 5.21 8.25 -13.47
N HIS A 347 4.46 7.25 -13.04
CA HIS A 347 4.94 5.90 -12.84
C HIS A 347 4.26 4.95 -13.83
N ILE A 348 5.04 4.43 -14.80
CA ILE A 348 4.59 3.44 -15.78
C ILE A 348 5.10 2.07 -15.37
N ARG A 349 4.20 1.08 -15.34
CA ARG A 349 4.56 -0.30 -14.99
C ARG A 349 3.75 -1.30 -15.76
N GLN A 350 4.37 -2.44 -16.02
CA GLN A 350 3.63 -3.63 -16.39
C GLN A 350 2.85 -4.15 -15.19
N SER A 351 1.57 -4.45 -15.39
CA SER A 351 0.74 -5.09 -14.36
C SER A 351 1.15 -6.56 -14.20
N VAL A 352 1.24 -7.00 -12.94
CA VAL A 352 1.59 -8.39 -12.60
C VAL A 352 0.40 -9.34 -12.78
N HIS A 353 -0.82 -8.84 -12.60
CA HIS A 353 -2.04 -9.66 -12.57
C HIS A 353 -2.83 -9.63 -13.88
N ASN A 354 -2.73 -8.53 -14.63
CA ASN A 354 -3.50 -8.32 -15.85
C ASN A 354 -2.56 -8.04 -17.02
N PRO A 355 -2.90 -8.42 -18.27
CA PRO A 355 -2.10 -8.13 -19.46
C PRO A 355 -2.25 -6.66 -19.87
N ASN A 356 -1.87 -5.73 -18.97
CA ASN A 356 -1.96 -4.30 -19.19
C ASN A 356 -0.79 -3.54 -18.56
N ILE A 357 -0.66 -2.29 -18.98
CA ILE A 357 0.27 -1.31 -18.44
C ILE A 357 -0.55 -0.35 -17.60
N ALA A 358 -0.10 -0.09 -16.37
CA ALA A 358 -0.69 0.90 -15.51
C ALA A 358 0.18 2.16 -15.49
N ILE A 359 -0.44 3.32 -15.68
CA ILE A 359 0.17 4.63 -15.61
C ILE A 359 -0.45 5.37 -14.43
N ASN A 360 0.35 5.62 -13.40
CA ASN A 360 -0.03 6.55 -12.34
C ASN A 360 0.54 7.92 -12.69
N ILE A 361 -0.26 8.97 -12.62
CA ILE A 361 0.16 10.35 -12.87
C ILE A 361 -0.30 11.17 -11.66
N GLN A 362 0.58 11.99 -11.12
CA GLN A 362 0.27 12.85 -9.98
C GLN A 362 0.90 14.23 -10.17
N SER A 363 0.16 15.27 -9.78
CA SER A 363 0.58 16.67 -9.92
C SER A 363 0.18 17.48 -8.68
N SER A 364 1.06 18.37 -8.25
CA SER A 364 0.76 19.41 -7.25
C SER A 364 0.10 20.65 -7.88
N ILE A 365 0.05 20.71 -9.22
CA ILE A 365 -0.50 21.82 -9.99
C ILE A 365 -1.80 21.36 -10.70
N PRO A 366 -2.93 22.08 -10.54
CA PRO A 366 -4.15 21.81 -11.29
C PRO A 366 -3.92 21.83 -12.81
N GLY A 367 -4.44 20.83 -13.51
CA GLY A 367 -4.21 20.57 -14.94
C GLY A 367 -2.88 19.87 -15.25
N GLY A 368 -1.98 19.71 -14.28
CA GLY A 368 -0.66 19.11 -14.50
C GLY A 368 -0.74 17.64 -14.91
N CYS A 369 -1.68 16.87 -14.37
CA CYS A 369 -1.90 15.48 -14.80
C CYS A 369 -2.31 15.42 -16.28
N LYS A 370 -3.20 16.32 -16.72
CA LYS A 370 -3.64 16.39 -18.12
C LYS A 370 -2.48 16.80 -19.04
N SER A 371 -1.67 17.77 -18.63
CA SER A 371 -0.48 18.22 -19.39
C SER A 371 0.55 17.11 -19.56
N MET A 372 0.90 16.40 -18.48
CA MET A 372 1.82 15.25 -18.55
C MET A 372 1.26 14.11 -19.40
N ALA A 373 -0.03 13.77 -19.25
CA ALA A 373 -0.67 12.74 -20.06
C ALA A 373 -0.69 13.12 -21.56
N LYS A 374 -0.92 14.40 -21.87
CA LYS A 374 -0.87 14.91 -23.24
C LYS A 374 0.53 14.79 -23.83
N ASP A 375 1.54 15.15 -23.05
CA ASP A 375 2.93 15.07 -23.48
C ASP A 375 3.37 13.62 -23.74
N LEU A 376 3.02 12.69 -22.84
CA LEU A 376 3.24 11.27 -23.04
C LEU A 376 2.52 10.72 -24.26
N LEU A 377 1.27 11.16 -24.49
CA LEU A 377 0.51 10.74 -25.66
C LEU A 377 1.19 11.18 -26.95
N ASP A 378 1.52 12.47 -27.05
CA ASP A 378 1.96 13.10 -28.28
C ASP A 378 3.42 12.77 -28.62
N ARG A 379 4.32 12.60 -27.62
CA ARG A 379 5.76 12.40 -27.83
C ARG A 379 6.25 10.97 -27.60
N TYR A 380 5.51 10.15 -26.88
CA TYR A 380 5.87 8.76 -26.61
C TYR A 380 4.86 7.79 -27.23
N LEU A 381 3.61 7.75 -26.78
CA LEU A 381 2.67 6.69 -27.16
C LEU A 381 2.37 6.64 -28.66
N LEU A 382 2.20 7.79 -29.31
CA LEU A 382 1.90 7.87 -30.75
C LEU A 382 3.13 7.79 -31.66
N ILE A 383 4.32 8.12 -31.13
CA ILE A 383 5.55 8.25 -31.93
C ILE A 383 6.44 7.02 -31.84
N SER A 384 6.39 6.30 -30.71
CA SER A 384 7.22 5.11 -30.46
C SER A 384 6.69 3.82 -31.08
N GLY A 385 5.49 3.83 -31.66
CA GLY A 385 4.80 2.64 -32.16
C GLY A 385 4.19 1.78 -31.05
N VAL A 386 4.25 2.20 -29.78
CA VAL A 386 3.61 1.50 -28.65
C VAL A 386 2.11 1.34 -28.87
N ASN A 387 1.46 2.36 -29.46
CA ASN A 387 0.04 2.34 -29.81
C ASN A 387 -0.37 1.26 -30.84
N GLU A 388 0.58 0.61 -31.53
CA GLU A 388 0.28 -0.49 -32.44
C GLU A 388 -0.07 -1.80 -31.71
N TYR A 389 0.42 -1.95 -30.47
CA TYR A 389 0.26 -3.17 -29.69
C TYR A 389 -0.22 -2.93 -28.24
N VAL A 390 -0.54 -1.69 -27.89
CA VAL A 390 -1.10 -1.27 -26.60
C VAL A 390 -2.31 -0.36 -26.86
N ASP A 391 -3.43 -0.64 -26.21
CA ASP A 391 -4.63 0.20 -26.25
C ASP A 391 -4.44 1.47 -25.41
N ILE A 392 -4.29 2.61 -26.09
CA ILE A 392 -4.09 3.92 -25.48
C ILE A 392 -5.39 4.73 -25.33
N SER A 393 -6.56 4.12 -25.55
CA SER A 393 -7.86 4.79 -25.57
C SER A 393 -8.19 5.53 -24.27
N GLN A 394 -7.81 4.98 -23.11
CA GLN A 394 -8.00 5.66 -21.83
C GLN A 394 -7.18 6.95 -21.73
N VAL A 395 -5.92 6.93 -22.19
CA VAL A 395 -5.06 8.12 -22.21
C VAL A 395 -5.64 9.17 -23.15
N GLN A 396 -6.06 8.76 -24.35
CA GLN A 396 -6.71 9.67 -25.31
C GLN A 396 -8.00 10.29 -24.77
N LYS A 397 -8.81 9.51 -24.04
CA LYS A 397 -10.05 9.99 -23.43
C LYS A 397 -9.75 10.97 -22.29
N PHE A 398 -8.72 10.72 -21.49
CA PHE A 398 -8.32 11.59 -20.40
C PHE A 398 -7.75 12.94 -20.89
N VAL A 399 -7.02 12.93 -22.01
CA VAL A 399 -6.42 14.13 -22.61
C VAL A 399 -7.43 15.00 -23.35
N LYS A 400 -8.55 14.44 -23.85
CA LYS A 400 -9.67 15.21 -24.42
C LYS A 400 -10.38 15.96 -23.30
#